data_AF-A0A099SYK0-F1
#
_entry.id   AF-A0A099SYK0-F1
#
_cell.length_a   1.000
_cell.length_b   1.000
_cell.length_c   1.000
_cell.angle_alpha   90.00
_cell.angle_beta   90.00
_cell.angle_gamma   90.00
#
_symmetry.space_group_name_H-M   'P 1'
#
loop_
_entity.id
_entity.type
_entity.pdbx_description
1 polymer ?
#
loop_
_entity_poly.entity_id
_entity_poly.type
_entity_poly.pdbx_seq_one_letter_code
_entity_poly.pdbx_strand_id
1 'polypeptide(L)'
;MWKNFSKDDKAFTGLEAAIVLIAFVVVAAVFSYVMLGAGFYTTQKSQEVVHTGVQQASSSVAVAGDVVIRGHTTAGSATNVTFYVTNTAGGSPVDLSKSMLTYTDSNDFVANCTWETECTLGDDDNLVEKGEKYQITATLGSTSGVSLPTVNEQIKLELKPPDGAVLVLQRTMPPELGANEYQTVY
;
A
#
# COMPACT_ATOMS: atom_id res chain seq x y z
N MET A 1 51.52 -62.90 -44.00
CA MET A 1 50.54 -62.20 -43.14
C MET A 1 51.31 -61.45 -42.06
N TRP A 2 51.43 -60.13 -42.15
CA TRP A 2 51.69 -59.28 -40.99
C TRP A 2 51.18 -57.86 -41.32
N LYS A 3 50.32 -57.33 -40.46
CA LYS A 3 49.58 -56.07 -40.63
C LYS A 3 50.50 -54.86 -40.54
N ASN A 4 50.48 -54.00 -41.56
CA ASN A 4 50.95 -52.61 -41.44
C ASN A 4 49.93 -51.81 -40.63
N PHE A 5 50.27 -51.45 -39.40
CA PHE A 5 49.59 -50.39 -38.66
C PHE A 5 50.19 -49.05 -39.10
N SER A 6 49.52 -48.37 -40.04
CA SER A 6 49.77 -46.95 -40.28
C SER A 6 49.26 -46.18 -39.06
N LYS A 7 50.16 -45.57 -38.30
CA LYS A 7 49.80 -44.60 -37.25
C LYS A 7 49.68 -43.23 -37.93
N ASP A 8 48.45 -42.78 -38.13
CA ASP A 8 48.16 -41.39 -38.47
C ASP A 8 48.32 -40.52 -37.22
N ASP A 9 49.55 -40.12 -36.90
CA ASP A 9 49.80 -39.04 -35.94
C ASP A 9 49.57 -37.70 -36.65
N LYS A 10 48.29 -37.30 -36.78
CA LYS A 10 47.96 -35.90 -37.10
C LYS A 10 48.41 -35.03 -35.93
N ALA A 11 49.44 -34.21 -36.16
CA ALA A 11 49.90 -33.23 -35.19
C ALA A 11 48.81 -32.16 -34.98
N PHE A 12 48.37 -31.99 -33.74
CA PHE A 12 47.54 -30.86 -33.31
C PHE A 12 48.30 -29.57 -33.61
N THR A 13 47.80 -28.75 -34.54
CA THR A 13 48.52 -27.54 -34.94
C THR A 13 48.20 -26.38 -33.98
N GLY A 14 49.17 -25.48 -33.78
CA GLY A 14 48.94 -24.27 -32.96
C GLY A 14 47.84 -23.36 -33.53
N LEU A 15 47.55 -23.46 -34.84
CA LEU A 15 46.50 -22.70 -35.49
C LEU A 15 45.10 -23.19 -35.08
N GLU A 16 44.90 -24.51 -34.97
CA GLU A 16 43.63 -25.09 -34.46
C GLU A 16 43.40 -24.70 -32.98
N ALA A 17 44.47 -24.74 -32.17
CA ALA A 17 44.41 -24.29 -30.78
C ALA A 17 44.08 -22.78 -30.66
N ALA A 18 44.61 -21.93 -31.55
CA ALA A 18 44.35 -20.49 -31.54
C ALA A 18 42.89 -20.15 -31.90
N ILE A 19 42.30 -20.84 -32.88
CA ILE A 19 40.89 -20.65 -33.26
C ILE A 19 39.97 -21.03 -32.09
N VAL A 20 40.26 -22.16 -31.44
CA VAL A 20 39.51 -22.62 -30.26
C VAL A 20 39.65 -21.64 -29.10
N LEU A 21 40.85 -21.08 -28.88
CA LEU A 21 41.09 -20.06 -27.86
C LEU A 21 40.26 -18.79 -28.09
N ILE A 22 40.19 -18.29 -29.33
CA ILE A 22 39.36 -17.12 -29.67
C ILE A 22 37.88 -17.43 -29.41
N ALA A 23 37.40 -18.61 -29.83
CA ALA A 23 36.01 -19.01 -29.59
C ALA A 23 35.67 -19.04 -28.09
N PHE A 24 36.56 -19.58 -27.25
CA PHE A 24 36.36 -19.59 -25.79
C PHE A 24 36.35 -18.18 -25.19
N VAL A 25 37.24 -17.29 -25.64
CA VAL A 25 37.28 -15.91 -25.15
C VAL A 25 36.02 -15.15 -25.54
N VAL A 26 35.51 -15.33 -26.77
CA VAL A 26 34.27 -14.69 -27.24
C VAL A 26 33.07 -15.20 -26.43
N VAL A 27 32.95 -16.51 -26.22
CA VAL A 27 31.87 -17.08 -25.38
C VAL A 27 31.95 -16.54 -23.96
N ALA A 28 33.15 -16.45 -23.37
CA ALA A 28 33.34 -15.87 -22.04
C ALA A 28 32.96 -14.39 -21.98
N ALA A 29 33.28 -13.61 -23.02
CA ALA A 29 32.94 -12.18 -23.10
C ALA A 29 31.43 -11.95 -23.23
N VAL A 30 30.76 -12.70 -24.11
CA VAL A 30 29.29 -12.61 -24.28
C VAL A 30 28.59 -13.04 -23.00
N PHE A 31 29.06 -14.13 -22.37
CA PHE A 31 28.53 -14.58 -21.08
C PHE A 31 28.70 -13.52 -20.00
N SER A 32 29.87 -12.88 -19.91
CA SER A 32 30.15 -11.82 -18.94
C SER A 32 29.27 -10.59 -19.15
N TYR A 33 29.04 -10.19 -20.41
CA TYR A 33 28.14 -9.07 -20.74
C TYR A 33 26.71 -9.33 -20.27
N VAL A 34 26.18 -10.52 -20.56
CA VAL A 34 24.83 -10.91 -20.15
C VAL A 34 24.74 -11.02 -18.62
N MET A 35 25.74 -11.60 -17.97
CA MET A 35 25.80 -11.69 -16.49
C MET A 35 25.81 -10.31 -15.84
N LEU A 36 26.59 -9.36 -16.37
CA LEU A 36 26.61 -7.98 -15.85
C LEU A 36 25.29 -7.26 -16.11
N GLY A 37 24.71 -7.41 -17.31
CA GLY A 37 23.41 -6.80 -17.64
C GLY A 37 22.27 -7.31 -16.75
N ALA A 38 22.19 -8.63 -16.56
CA ALA A 38 21.25 -9.25 -15.64
C ALA A 38 21.54 -8.85 -14.18
N GLY A 39 22.82 -8.80 -13.79
CA GLY A 39 23.25 -8.40 -12.45
C GLY A 39 22.87 -6.97 -12.11
N PHE A 40 23.01 -6.02 -13.03
CA PHE A 40 22.59 -4.63 -12.84
C PHE A 40 21.08 -4.51 -12.72
N TYR A 41 20.31 -5.21 -13.56
CA TYR A 41 18.85 -5.22 -13.45
C TYR A 41 18.39 -5.78 -12.10
N THR A 42 18.96 -6.91 -11.67
CA THR A 42 18.68 -7.50 -10.35
C THR A 42 19.05 -6.53 -9.24
N THR A 43 20.22 -5.88 -9.30
CA THR A 43 20.65 -4.93 -8.26
C THR A 43 19.72 -3.71 -8.19
N GLN A 44 19.32 -3.14 -9.33
CA GLN A 44 18.38 -2.03 -9.38
C GLN A 44 17.01 -2.43 -8.84
N LYS A 45 16.49 -3.60 -9.24
CA LYS A 45 15.21 -4.09 -8.73
C LYS A 45 15.27 -4.39 -7.25
N SER A 46 16.37 -4.95 -6.76
CA SER A 46 16.61 -5.17 -5.33
C SER A 46 16.62 -3.85 -4.55
N GLN A 47 17.25 -2.79 -5.07
CA GLN A 47 17.22 -1.47 -4.43
C GLN A 47 15.80 -0.90 -4.38
N GLU A 48 15.05 -1.00 -5.47
CA GLU A 48 13.67 -0.53 -5.55
C GLU A 48 12.78 -1.22 -4.51
N VAL A 49 12.82 -2.57 -4.42
CA VAL A 49 11.99 -3.31 -3.44
C VAL A 49 12.40 -3.08 -1.99
N VAL A 50 13.69 -2.79 -1.73
CA VAL A 50 14.15 -2.45 -0.38
C VAL A 50 13.63 -1.07 0.02
N HIS A 51 13.69 -0.09 -0.90
CA HIS A 51 13.15 1.24 -0.64
C HIS A 51 11.63 1.23 -0.47
N THR A 52 10.89 0.62 -1.40
CA THR A 52 9.43 0.53 -1.30
C THR A 52 8.99 -0.36 -0.14
N GLY A 53 9.75 -1.41 0.20
CA GLY A 53 9.48 -2.24 1.37
C GLY A 53 9.62 -1.50 2.69
N VAL A 54 10.66 -0.66 2.84
CA VAL A 54 10.82 0.20 4.02
C VAL A 54 9.74 1.26 4.06
N GLN A 55 9.45 1.90 2.92
CA GLN A 55 8.38 2.90 2.82
C GLN A 55 7.04 2.28 3.22
N GLN A 56 6.67 1.13 2.66
CA GLN A 56 5.45 0.38 2.97
C GLN A 56 5.33 -0.01 4.44
N ALA A 57 6.43 -0.40 5.09
CA ALA A 57 6.43 -0.76 6.51
C ALA A 57 6.34 0.47 7.44
N SER A 58 6.85 1.62 6.99
CA SER A 58 6.88 2.85 7.78
C SER A 58 5.66 3.75 7.58
N SER A 59 5.03 3.70 6.40
CA SER A 59 3.82 4.45 6.09
C SER A 59 2.66 3.91 6.91
N SER A 60 2.16 4.72 7.84
CA SER A 60 0.94 4.40 8.56
C SER A 60 0.32 5.68 9.09
N VAL A 61 -1.00 5.69 9.20
CA VAL A 61 -1.75 6.79 9.79
C VAL A 61 -2.34 6.33 11.10
N ALA A 62 -2.34 7.22 12.08
CA ALA A 62 -2.90 7.01 13.41
C ALA A 62 -4.05 7.99 13.64
N VAL A 63 -5.00 7.58 14.47
CA VAL A 63 -6.11 8.45 14.87
C VAL A 63 -5.64 9.43 15.93
N ALA A 64 -5.94 10.71 15.72
CA ALA A 64 -5.50 11.81 16.55
C ALA A 64 -6.69 12.49 17.23
N GLY A 65 -7.21 11.90 18.29
CA GLY A 65 -8.35 12.42 19.06
C GLY A 65 -9.54 11.49 19.02
N ASP A 66 -10.71 12.03 19.33
CA ASP A 66 -11.93 11.26 19.42
C ASP A 66 -12.64 11.12 18.07
N VAL A 67 -13.48 10.10 17.95
CA VAL A 67 -14.35 9.89 16.79
C VAL A 67 -15.69 10.53 17.09
N VAL A 68 -16.14 11.43 16.24
CA VAL A 68 -17.39 12.18 16.40
C VAL A 68 -18.40 11.66 15.38
N ILE A 69 -19.65 11.54 15.79
CA ILE A 69 -20.75 11.10 14.95
C ILE A 69 -21.82 12.18 14.92
N ARG A 70 -22.38 12.43 13.74
CA ARG A 70 -23.54 13.31 13.57
C ARG A 70 -24.82 12.50 13.42
N GLY A 71 -25.82 12.79 14.24
CA GLY A 71 -27.17 12.27 14.10
C GLY A 71 -27.82 12.69 12.78
N HIS A 72 -28.71 11.84 12.27
CA HIS A 72 -29.54 12.12 11.09
C HIS A 72 -30.57 13.22 11.39
N THR A 73 -31.22 13.75 10.34
CA THR A 73 -32.29 14.76 10.49
C THR A 73 -33.48 14.24 11.29
N THR A 74 -33.63 12.92 11.33
CA THR A 74 -34.53 12.18 12.22
C THR A 74 -33.71 11.51 13.31
N ALA A 75 -34.15 11.61 14.57
CA ALA A 75 -33.49 10.98 15.71
C ALA A 75 -33.42 9.44 15.55
N GLY A 76 -32.36 8.83 16.09
CA GLY A 76 -32.19 7.37 16.17
C GLY A 76 -31.25 6.73 15.15
N SER A 77 -30.65 7.51 14.24
CA SER A 77 -29.63 7.04 13.30
C SER A 77 -28.50 8.06 13.10
N ALA A 78 -27.33 7.60 12.64
CA ALA A 78 -26.20 8.46 12.33
C ALA A 78 -25.99 8.65 10.81
N THR A 79 -25.57 9.85 10.40
CA THR A 79 -25.32 10.21 8.99
C THR A 79 -23.86 10.44 8.69
N ASN A 80 -23.09 11.00 9.61
CA ASN A 80 -21.69 11.29 9.38
C ASN A 80 -20.83 10.76 10.53
N VAL A 81 -19.65 10.26 10.18
CA VAL A 81 -18.60 9.91 11.14
C VAL A 81 -17.37 10.71 10.79
N THR A 82 -16.89 11.49 11.75
CA THR A 82 -15.76 12.39 11.61
C THR A 82 -14.66 11.97 12.56
N PHE A 83 -13.45 11.80 12.07
CA PHE A 83 -12.29 11.49 12.88
C PHE A 83 -11.05 12.18 12.32
N TYR A 84 -10.08 12.45 13.19
CA TYR A 84 -8.83 13.07 12.79
C TYR A 84 -7.75 12.02 12.62
N VAL A 85 -6.95 12.15 11.57
CA VAL A 85 -5.79 11.31 11.31
C VAL A 85 -4.51 12.16 11.29
N THR A 86 -3.42 11.53 11.70
CA THR A 86 -2.08 12.08 11.63
C THR A 86 -1.12 10.99 11.18
N ASN A 87 0.02 11.37 10.59
CA ASN A 87 1.07 10.41 10.26
C ASN A 87 1.64 9.82 11.55
N THR A 88 1.85 8.51 11.56
CA THR A 88 2.52 7.84 12.68
C THR A 88 3.92 8.44 12.89
N ALA A 89 4.37 8.50 14.15
CA ALA A 89 5.66 9.08 14.47
C ALA A 89 6.81 8.41 13.70
N GLY A 90 7.44 9.15 12.78
CA GLY A 90 8.54 8.67 11.95
C GLY A 90 8.12 7.89 10.70
N GLY A 91 6.83 7.89 10.36
CA GLY A 91 6.33 7.30 9.12
C GLY A 91 6.61 8.15 7.89
N SER A 92 6.66 7.51 6.72
CA SER A 92 6.67 8.23 5.43
C SER A 92 5.31 8.90 5.16
N PRO A 93 5.28 9.96 4.34
CA PRO A 93 4.03 10.63 3.98
C PRO A 93 3.00 9.68 3.34
N VAL A 94 1.72 9.87 3.68
CA VAL A 94 0.62 9.00 3.20
C VAL A 94 -0.36 9.80 2.36
N ASP A 95 -0.58 9.37 1.12
CA ASP A 95 -1.49 10.04 0.18
C ASP A 95 -2.96 9.61 0.41
N LEU A 96 -3.79 10.55 0.88
CA LEU A 96 -5.21 10.33 1.12
C LEU A 96 -6.03 10.25 -0.17
N SER A 97 -5.59 10.89 -1.27
CA SER A 97 -6.34 10.90 -2.53
C SER A 97 -6.46 9.50 -3.16
N LYS A 98 -5.52 8.60 -2.85
CA LYS A 98 -5.49 7.21 -3.30
C LYS A 98 -5.91 6.22 -2.21
N SER A 99 -6.31 6.72 -1.05
CA SER A 99 -6.78 5.89 0.05
C SER A 99 -8.23 5.45 -0.20
N MET A 100 -8.62 4.32 0.37
CA MET A 100 -10.00 3.85 0.34
C MET A 100 -10.54 3.73 1.76
N LEU A 101 -11.78 4.16 1.97
CA LEU A 101 -12.45 4.02 3.26
C LEU A 101 -13.55 2.97 3.14
N THR A 102 -13.39 1.87 3.85
CA THR A 102 -14.40 0.81 3.96
C THR A 102 -15.24 1.04 5.21
N TYR A 103 -16.55 0.88 5.08
CA TYR A 103 -17.51 0.96 6.16
C TYR A 103 -18.22 -0.38 6.32
N THR A 104 -18.39 -0.82 7.56
CA THR A 104 -19.14 -2.03 7.91
C THR A 104 -19.98 -1.73 9.14
N ASP A 105 -21.25 -2.12 9.12
CA ASP A 105 -22.11 -2.17 10.30
C ASP A 105 -22.70 -3.58 10.48
N SER A 106 -23.76 -3.73 11.27
CA SER A 106 -24.32 -5.05 11.56
C SER A 106 -25.07 -5.64 10.37
N ASN A 107 -25.47 -4.82 9.41
CA ASN A 107 -26.36 -5.17 8.32
C ASN A 107 -25.69 -5.05 6.94
N ASP A 108 -24.79 -4.09 6.78
CA ASP A 108 -24.27 -3.61 5.53
C ASP A 108 -22.74 -3.57 5.52
N PHE A 109 -22.19 -3.78 4.32
CA PHE A 109 -20.76 -3.66 4.03
C PHE A 109 -20.57 -2.81 2.78
N VAL A 110 -19.79 -1.74 2.91
CA VAL A 110 -19.50 -0.79 1.84
C VAL A 110 -17.99 -0.72 1.65
N ALA A 111 -17.50 -1.34 0.59
CA ALA A 111 -16.07 -1.43 0.31
C ALA A 111 -15.40 -0.04 0.13
N ASN A 112 -16.10 0.89 -0.51
CA ASN A 112 -15.65 2.26 -0.74
C ASN A 112 -16.81 3.22 -0.44
N CYS A 113 -16.90 3.69 0.80
CA CYS A 113 -17.92 4.66 1.19
C CYS A 113 -17.55 6.07 0.69
N THR A 114 -18.51 7.00 0.68
CA THR A 114 -18.23 8.40 0.34
C THR A 114 -17.62 9.10 1.54
N TRP A 115 -16.47 9.74 1.35
CA TRP A 115 -15.77 10.48 2.40
C TRP A 115 -15.05 11.69 1.82
N GLU A 116 -14.80 12.66 2.68
CA GLU A 116 -14.11 13.91 2.38
C GLU A 116 -12.96 14.12 3.37
N THR A 117 -11.95 14.86 2.92
CA THR A 117 -10.78 15.23 3.73
C THR A 117 -10.68 16.74 3.83
N GLU A 118 -10.39 17.24 5.03
CA GLU A 118 -10.08 18.65 5.26
C GLU A 118 -8.76 18.75 6.03
N CYS A 119 -7.84 19.60 5.55
CA CYS A 119 -6.60 19.85 6.27
C CYS A 119 -6.92 20.72 7.50
N THR A 120 -6.62 20.22 8.69
CA THR A 120 -6.81 20.96 9.95
C THR A 120 -5.51 21.65 10.38
N LEU A 121 -4.37 21.04 10.04
CA LEU A 121 -3.03 21.55 10.34
C LEU A 121 -2.08 20.99 9.28
N GLY A 122 -1.57 21.84 8.39
CA GLY A 122 -0.71 21.41 7.28
C GLY A 122 -0.68 22.46 6.16
N ASP A 123 -0.35 22.04 4.95
CA ASP A 123 -0.19 22.88 3.78
C ASP A 123 -1.30 22.75 2.71
N ASP A 124 -2.47 22.23 3.12
CA ASP A 124 -3.67 22.03 2.29
C ASP A 124 -3.50 21.07 1.09
N ASP A 125 -2.45 20.24 1.07
CA ASP A 125 -2.36 19.14 0.12
C ASP A 125 -3.19 17.91 0.57
N ASN A 126 -3.11 16.79 -0.16
CA ASN A 126 -3.78 15.54 0.21
C ASN A 126 -2.79 14.49 0.77
N LEU A 127 -1.64 14.95 1.26
CA LEU A 127 -0.57 14.12 1.77
C LEU A 127 -0.49 14.32 3.29
N VAL A 128 -0.55 13.23 4.05
CA VAL A 128 -0.39 13.30 5.51
C VAL A 128 1.09 13.25 5.84
N GLU A 129 1.70 14.39 6.11
CA GLU A 129 3.08 14.49 6.50
C GLU A 129 3.29 14.52 8.02
N LYS A 130 4.56 14.53 8.43
CA LYS A 130 4.93 14.56 9.84
C LYS A 130 4.54 15.90 10.45
N GLY A 131 3.66 15.85 11.45
CA GLY A 131 3.20 17.04 12.18
C GLY A 131 1.89 17.60 11.63
N GLU A 132 1.33 16.98 10.61
CA GLU A 132 0.05 17.38 10.02
C GLU A 132 -1.13 16.61 10.59
N LYS A 133 -2.30 17.22 10.48
CA LYS A 133 -3.58 16.64 10.89
C LYS A 133 -4.63 16.88 9.84
N TYR A 134 -5.27 15.79 9.44
CA TYR A 134 -6.39 15.80 8.50
C TYR A 134 -7.65 15.33 9.20
N GLN A 135 -8.74 16.03 8.95
CA GLN A 135 -10.07 15.62 9.33
C GLN A 135 -10.63 14.76 8.20
N ILE A 136 -11.11 13.57 8.55
CA ILE A 136 -11.83 12.69 7.64
C ILE A 136 -13.29 12.69 8.05
N THR A 137 -14.19 12.99 7.12
CA THR A 137 -15.63 12.93 7.30
C THR A 137 -16.22 11.90 6.35
N ALA A 138 -16.65 10.76 6.89
CA ALA A 138 -17.39 9.74 6.16
C ALA A 138 -18.88 10.08 6.15
N THR A 139 -19.52 9.97 4.99
CA THR A 139 -20.99 10.08 4.86
C THR A 139 -21.60 8.70 4.75
N LEU A 140 -22.37 8.34 5.77
CA LEU A 140 -23.08 7.07 5.87
C LEU A 140 -24.43 7.18 5.15
N GLY A 141 -24.84 6.11 4.45
CA GLY A 141 -26.11 6.07 3.71
C GLY A 141 -26.14 6.90 2.42
N SER A 142 -25.02 7.45 1.95
CA SER A 142 -24.92 8.09 0.63
C SER A 142 -25.01 7.07 -0.52
N THR A 143 -24.75 5.80 -0.22
CA THR A 143 -24.74 4.71 -1.19
C THR A 143 -26.10 4.02 -1.18
N SER A 144 -26.73 3.90 -2.34
CA SER A 144 -28.04 3.27 -2.50
C SER A 144 -28.07 1.86 -1.90
N GLY A 145 -29.06 1.60 -1.04
CA GLY A 145 -29.27 0.29 -0.42
C GLY A 145 -28.53 0.08 0.90
N VAL A 146 -27.78 1.08 1.39
CA VAL A 146 -27.13 1.05 2.71
C VAL A 146 -28.07 1.68 3.74
N SER A 147 -28.37 0.93 4.79
CA SER A 147 -29.12 1.43 5.94
C SER A 147 -28.27 2.37 6.80
N LEU A 148 -28.90 3.34 7.45
CA LEU A 148 -28.19 4.19 8.39
C LEU A 148 -28.02 3.43 9.70
N PRO A 149 -26.83 3.41 10.31
CA PRO A 149 -26.61 2.70 11.56
C PRO A 149 -27.47 3.31 12.66
N THR A 150 -28.01 2.44 13.50
CA THR A 150 -28.95 2.78 14.57
C THR A 150 -28.26 2.90 15.93
N VAL A 151 -28.97 3.41 16.93
CA VAL A 151 -28.47 3.49 18.31
C VAL A 151 -28.07 2.10 18.84
N ASN A 152 -27.03 2.04 19.68
CA ASN A 152 -26.42 0.80 20.21
C ASN A 152 -25.85 -0.18 19.16
N GLU A 153 -25.67 0.25 17.90
CA GLU A 153 -25.07 -0.57 16.86
C GLU A 153 -23.54 -0.40 16.80
N GLN A 154 -22.82 -1.47 16.46
CA GLN A 154 -21.38 -1.39 16.24
C GLN A 154 -21.06 -1.05 14.79
N ILE A 155 -20.23 -0.02 14.61
CA ILE A 155 -19.69 0.36 13.31
C ILE A 155 -18.19 0.10 13.25
N LYS A 156 -17.71 -0.23 12.05
CA LYS A 156 -16.29 -0.42 11.75
C LYS A 156 -15.94 0.37 10.50
N LEU A 157 -14.93 1.23 10.62
CA LEU A 157 -14.34 2.00 9.55
C LEU A 157 -12.89 1.56 9.35
N GLU A 158 -12.51 1.29 8.11
CA GLU A 158 -11.15 0.90 7.77
C GLU A 158 -10.60 1.83 6.69
N LEU A 159 -9.65 2.68 7.05
CA LEU A 159 -8.94 3.54 6.11
C LEU A 159 -7.71 2.77 5.60
N LYS A 160 -7.73 2.44 4.31
CA LYS A 160 -6.71 1.69 3.60
C LYS A 160 -5.87 2.66 2.77
N PRO A 161 -4.66 3.04 3.20
CA PRO A 161 -3.78 3.87 2.40
C PRO A 161 -3.22 3.09 1.19
N PRO A 162 -2.72 3.79 0.15
CA PRO A 162 -2.08 3.14 -1.00
C PRO A 162 -0.82 2.36 -0.59
N ASP A 163 -0.05 2.96 0.31
CA ASP A 163 1.09 2.36 0.97
C ASP A 163 0.89 2.50 2.48
N GLY A 164 0.88 1.37 3.19
CA GLY A 164 1.00 1.35 4.62
C GLY A 164 0.13 0.34 5.34
N ALA A 165 0.10 0.48 6.66
CA ALA A 165 -0.84 -0.25 7.50
C ALA A 165 -2.26 0.33 7.37
N VAL A 166 -3.24 -0.57 7.35
CA VAL A 166 -4.66 -0.20 7.39
C VAL A 166 -5.01 0.32 8.78
N LEU A 167 -5.60 1.50 8.84
CA LEU A 167 -6.15 2.05 10.07
C LEU A 167 -7.56 1.47 10.27
N VAL A 168 -7.75 0.75 11.38
CA VAL A 168 -9.04 0.15 11.76
C VAL A 168 -9.62 0.89 12.96
N LEU A 169 -10.83 1.42 12.77
CA LEU A 169 -11.64 2.08 13.79
C LEU A 169 -12.90 1.25 14.02
N GLN A 170 -13.15 0.83 15.25
CA GLN A 170 -14.37 0.11 15.61
C GLN A 170 -14.99 0.80 16.82
N ARG A 171 -16.24 1.25 16.69
CA ARG A 171 -16.93 2.05 17.70
C ARG A 171 -18.37 1.59 17.82
N THR A 172 -18.95 1.77 19.01
CA THR A 172 -20.37 1.48 19.24
C THR A 172 -21.13 2.80 19.33
N MET A 173 -22.23 2.88 18.60
CA MET A 173 -23.14 4.02 18.61
C MET A 173 -23.72 4.22 20.01
N PRO A 174 -23.94 5.47 20.45
CA PRO A 174 -24.53 5.75 21.74
C PRO A 174 -25.99 5.27 21.80
N PRO A 175 -26.53 5.09 23.02
CA PRO A 175 -27.90 4.63 23.22
C PRO A 175 -28.97 5.65 22.80
N GLU A 176 -28.59 6.92 22.66
CA GLU A 176 -29.45 7.98 22.15
C GLU A 176 -28.67 8.84 21.14
N LEU A 177 -29.33 9.21 20.04
CA LEU A 177 -28.80 10.16 19.05
C LEU A 177 -29.85 11.22 18.76
N GLY A 178 -29.56 12.45 19.17
CA GLY A 178 -30.36 13.63 18.84
C GLY A 178 -30.30 13.96 17.36
N ALA A 179 -31.35 14.60 16.84
CA ALA A 179 -31.41 15.01 15.44
C ALA A 179 -30.36 16.11 15.17
N ASN A 180 -29.49 15.89 14.18
CA ASN A 180 -28.33 16.75 13.85
C ASN A 180 -27.37 17.05 15.01
N GLU A 181 -27.39 16.24 16.07
CA GLU A 181 -26.49 16.41 17.20
C GLU A 181 -25.14 15.72 16.92
N TYR A 182 -24.06 16.31 17.44
CA TYR A 182 -22.73 15.72 17.40
C TYR A 182 -22.43 15.04 18.72
N GLN A 183 -22.13 13.75 18.69
CA GLN A 183 -21.76 12.98 19.86
C GLN A 183 -20.43 12.27 19.64
N THR A 184 -19.62 12.23 20.69
CA THR A 184 -18.33 11.54 20.64
C THR A 184 -18.54 10.07 20.97
N VAL A 185 -17.92 9.19 20.19
CA VAL A 185 -17.89 7.75 20.44
C VAL A 185 -16.48 7.30 20.78
N TYR A 186 -16.39 6.41 21.76
CA TYR A 186 -15.14 5.89 22.30
C TYR A 186 -14.89 4.44 21.89
#